data_AF-A0A923VE96-F1
#
_entry.id   AF-A0A923VE96-F1
#
_cell.length_a   1.000
_cell.length_b   1.000
_cell.length_c   1.000
_cell.angle_alpha   90.00
_cell.angle_beta   90.00
_cell.angle_gamma   90.00
#
_symmetry.space_group_name_H-M   'P 1'
#
loop_
_entity.id
_entity.type
_entity.pdbx_description
1 polymer ?
#
loop_
_entity_poly.entity_id
_entity_poly.type
_entity_poly.pdbx_seq_one_letter_code
_entity_poly.pdbx_strand_id
1 'polypeptide(L)' 'MKYQFGQTVTLLNTEYKPAGSAIVCNYEESSNKYEVDFTYPDSDRPNKISVPAERLVLLQDNVDGNEALIGR' A
#
# COMPACT_ATOMS: atom_id res chain seq x y z
N MET A 1 -6.21 -12.84 -2.63
CA MET A 1 -5.96 -11.56 -1.92
C MET A 1 -4.72 -10.93 -2.52
N LYS A 2 -4.73 -9.62 -2.82
CA LYS A 2 -3.62 -8.91 -3.50
C LYS A 2 -2.58 -8.36 -2.54
N TYR A 3 -3.00 -7.98 -1.33
CA TYR A 3 -2.14 -7.42 -0.28
C TYR A 3 -2.27 -8.25 1.00
N GLN A 4 -1.22 -8.23 1.82
CA GLN A 4 -1.14 -8.96 3.09
C GLN A 4 -1.34 -8.04 4.29
N PHE A 5 -1.83 -8.59 5.41
CA PHE A 5 -1.90 -7.88 6.68
C PHE A 5 -0.50 -7.41 7.12
N GLY A 6 -0.39 -6.17 7.60
CA GLY A 6 0.86 -5.53 8.00
C GLY A 6 1.72 -5.05 6.83
N GLN A 7 1.27 -5.24 5.59
CA GLN A 7 2.02 -4.80 4.41
C GLN A 7 1.88 -3.29 4.20
N THR A 8 3.01 -2.61 4.01
CA THR A 8 3.03 -1.19 3.63
C THR A 8 2.72 -1.05 2.15
N VAL A 9 1.74 -0.23 1.83
CA VAL A 9 1.28 0.06 0.47
C VAL A 9 1.19 1.57 0.27
N THR A 10 1.30 2.03 -0.97
CA THR A 10 1.00 3.40 -1.34
C THR A 10 -0.50 3.52 -1.57
N LEU A 11 -1.13 4.42 -0.82
CA LEU A 11 -2.52 4.81 -1.00
C LEU A 11 -2.62 5.88 -2.09
N LEU A 12 -3.53 5.68 -3.04
CA LEU A 12 -3.86 6.64 -4.08
C LEU A 12 -5.07 7.51 -3.66
N ASN A 13 -5.05 8.80 -4.02
CA ASN A 13 -6.18 9.72 -3.86
C ASN A 13 -7.28 9.46 -4.92
N THR A 14 -8.32 10.29 -4.95
CA THR A 14 -9.43 10.20 -5.91
C THR A 14 -9.02 10.48 -7.37
N GLU A 15 -7.86 11.09 -7.58
CA GLU A 15 -7.27 11.31 -8.90
C GLU A 15 -6.24 10.23 -9.27
N TYR A 16 -6.19 9.12 -8.52
CA TYR A 16 -5.20 8.04 -8.71
C TYR A 16 -3.73 8.48 -8.53
N LYS A 17 -3.48 9.56 -7.78
CA LYS A 17 -2.14 10.05 -7.43
C LYS A 17 -1.72 9.53 -6.05
N PRO A 18 -0.42 9.28 -5.80
CA PRO A 18 0.05 8.84 -4.49
C PRO A 18 -0.27 9.89 -3.42
N ALA A 19 -1.13 9.53 -2.48
CA ALA A 19 -1.51 10.34 -1.33
C ALA A 19 -0.55 10.15 -0.15
N GLY A 20 0.05 8.97 -0.05
CA GLY A 20 1.03 8.61 0.98
C GLY A 20 1.07 7.10 1.20
N SER A 21 1.74 6.67 2.27
CA SER A 21 1.85 5.26 2.65
C SER A 21 0.80 4.88 3.69
N ALA A 22 0.24 3.68 3.55
CA ALA A 22 -0.71 3.09 4.47
C ALA A 22 -0.33 1.64 4.80
N ILE A 23 -0.75 1.15 5.96
CA ILE A 23 -0.50 -0.24 6.38
C ILE A 23 -1.79 -1.04 6.26
N VAL A 24 -1.77 -2.15 5.54
CA VAL A 24 -2.94 -3.01 5.40
C VAL A 24 -3.28 -3.66 6.73
N CYS A 25 -4.49 -3.41 7.22
CA CYS A 25 -5.00 -3.90 8.49
C CYS A 25 -6.05 -5.00 8.33
N ASN A 26 -6.81 -5.00 7.25
CA ASN A 26 -7.79 -6.05 7.01
C ASN A 26 -8.19 -6.10 5.53
N TYR A 27 -8.81 -7.19 5.13
CA TYR A 27 -9.47 -7.31 3.84
C TYR A 27 -10.95 -7.69 4.05
N GLU A 28 -11.85 -6.85 3.56
CA GLU A 28 -13.28 -7.05 3.64
C GLU A 28 -13.78 -7.69 2.34
N GLU A 29 -14.00 -9.01 2.39
CA GLU A 29 -14.41 -9.82 1.24
C GLU A 29 -15.78 -9.40 0.68
N SER A 30 -16.71 -9.02 1.56
CA SER A 30 -18.06 -8.59 1.19
C SER A 30 -18.10 -7.38 0.26
N SER A 31 -17.13 -6.46 0.39
CA SER A 31 -17.04 -5.22 -0.38
C SER A 31 -15.84 -5.19 -1.34
N ASN A 32 -15.00 -6.22 -1.34
CA ASN A 32 -13.71 -6.25 -2.04
C ASN A 32 -12.83 -5.01 -1.75
N LYS A 33 -12.79 -4.60 -0.48
CA LYS A 33 -12.05 -3.43 0.01
C LYS A 33 -11.01 -3.87 1.03
N TYR A 34 -9.92 -3.11 1.11
CA TYR A 34 -8.89 -3.26 2.13
C TYR A 34 -9.07 -2.17 3.17
N GLU A 35 -9.07 -2.55 4.44
CA GLU A 35 -8.89 -1.61 5.53
C GLU A 35 -7.40 -1.31 5.65
N VAL A 36 -7.04 -0.04 5.58
CA VAL A 36 -5.67 0.43 5.73
C VAL A 36 -5.58 1.48 6.82
N ASP A 37 -4.47 1.47 7.54
CA ASP A 37 -4.11 2.46 8.53
C ASP A 37 -3.29 3.55 7.85
N PHE A 38 -3.84 4.76 7.76
CA PHE A 38 -3.25 5.89 7.06
C PHE A 38 -3.17 7.12 7.97
N THR A 39 -2.01 7.76 8.00
CA THR A 39 -1.81 9.00 8.77
C THR A 39 -1.88 10.18 7.80
N TYR A 40 -2.85 11.07 8.01
CA TYR A 40 -2.99 12.27 7.19
C TYR A 40 -1.93 13.31 7.58
N PRO A 41 -1.40 14.10 6.63
CA PRO A 41 -0.42 15.15 6.97
C PRO A 41 -0.96 16.20 7.95
N ASP A 42 -2.28 16.38 8.01
CA ASP A 42 -2.98 17.30 8.92
C ASP A 42 -3.33 16.66 10.28
N SER A 43 -3.07 15.36 10.46
CA SER A 43 -3.45 14.63 11.67
C SER A 43 -2.32 13.74 12.16
N ASP A 44 -1.94 13.94 13.42
CA ASP A 44 -0.92 13.10 14.09
C ASP A 44 -1.42 11.67 14.38
N ARG A 45 -2.72 11.41 14.20
CA ARG A 45 -3.32 10.11 14.50
C ARG A 45 -3.54 9.29 13.24
N PRO A 46 -3.09 8.01 13.23
CA PRO A 46 -3.48 7.09 12.18
C PRO A 46 -5.00 6.90 12.16
N ASN A 47 -5.57 6.84 10.97
CA ASN A 47 -6.98 6.59 10.77
C ASN A 47 -7.16 5.35 9.88
N LYS A 48 -8.08 4.48 10.29
CA LYS A 48 -8.46 3.29 9.55
C LYS A 48 -9.49 3.66 8.49
N ILE A 49 -9.14 3.42 7.23
CA ILE A 49 -10.02 3.71 6.10
C ILE A 49 -10.17 2.48 5.22
N SER A 50 -11.37 2.29 4.68
CA SER A 50 -11.66 1.19 3.74
C SER A 50 -11.55 1.68 2.31
N VAL A 51 -10.60 1.13 1.56
CA VAL A 51 -10.29 1.55 0.19
C VAL A 51 -10.26 0.36 -0.78
N PRO A 52 -10.69 0.54 -2.04
CA PRO A 52 -10.66 -0.52 -3.02
C PRO A 52 -9.22 -0.88 -3.42
N ALA A 53 -9.01 -2.13 -3.84
CA ALA A 53 -7.70 -2.66 -4.20
C ALA A 53 -6.98 -1.86 -5.29
N GLU A 54 -7.74 -1.26 -6.21
CA GLU A 54 -7.23 -0.41 -7.30
C GLU A 54 -6.59 0.91 -6.84
N ARG A 55 -6.93 1.36 -5.63
CA ARG A 55 -6.35 2.56 -5.01
C ARG A 55 -5.15 2.25 -4.13
N LEU A 56 -4.74 0.99 -4.05
CA LEU A 56 -3.55 0.57 -3.35
C LEU A 56 -2.50 0.16 -4.37
N VAL A 57 -1.26 0.56 -4.16
CA VAL A 57 -0.13 0.19 -4.99
C VAL A 57 0.95 -0.37 -4.08
N LEU A 58 1.49 -1.54 -4.42
CA LEU A 58 2.66 -2.07 -3.73
C LEU A 58 3.82 -1.10 -3.91
N LEU A 59 4.47 -0.72 -2.82
CA LEU A 59 5.82 -0.18 -2.88
C LEU A 59 6.69 -1.34 -3.38
N GLN A 60 6.83 -1.48 -4.69
CA GLN A 60 7.92 -2.26 -5.25
C GLN A 60 9.19 -1.51 -4.84
N ASP A 61 9.84 -2.03 -3.81
CA ASP A 61 11.26 -1.83 -3.64
C ASP A 61 11.87 -2.18 -5.01
N ASN A 62 12.36 -1.17 -5.72
CA ASN A 62 13.14 -1.39 -6.92
C ASN A 62 14.45 -2.02 -6.46
N VAL A 63 14.41 -3.29 -6.04
CA VAL A 63 15.56 -4.18 -6.17
C VAL A 63 15.63 -4.51 -7.66
N ASP A 64 16.04 -3.51 -8.45
CA ASP A 64 16.81 -3.80 -9.64
C ASP A 64 18.10 -4.41 -9.11
N GLY A 65 18.02 -5.72 -8.90
CA GLY A 65 19.14 -6.55 -8.53
C GLY A 65 20.15 -6.39 -9.64
N ASN A 66 21.21 -5.64 -9.35
CA ASN A 66 22.47 -5.70 -10.07
C ASN A 66 22.84 -7.18 -10.20
N GLU A 67 22.53 -7.79 -11.33
CA GLU A 67 23.09 -9.06 -11.76
C GLU A 67 24.56 -8.78 -12.12
N ALA A 68 25.37 -8.52 -11.08
CA ALA A 68 26.82 -8.58 -11.16
C ALA A 68 27.17 -10.05 -11.38
N LEU A 69 27.14 -10.45 -12.64
CA LEU A 69 27.74 -11.68 -13.14
C LEU A 69 29.26 -11.60 -12.97
N ILE A 70 29.74 -11.77 -11.73
CA ILE A 70 31.12 -12.22 -11.50
C ILE A 70 31.09 -13.73 -11.74
N GLY A 71 31.50 -14.13 -12.94
CA GLY A 71 31.49 -15.52 -13.34
C GLY A 71 32.53 -15.84 -14.40
N ARG A 72 33.79 -15.95 -13.96
CA ARG A 72 34.90 -16.83 -14.40
C ARG A 72 36.22 -16.12 -14.66
#